data_AF-A0AAW2DLP9-F1
#
_entry.id   AF-A0AAW2DLP9-F1
#
_cell.length_a   1.000
_cell.length_b   1.000
_cell.length_c   1.000
_cell.angle_alpha   90.00
_cell.angle_beta   90.00
_cell.angle_gamma   90.00
#
_symmetry.space_group_name_H-M   'P 1'
#
loop_
_entity.id
_entity.type
_entity.pdbx_description
1 polymer ?
#
loop_
_entity_poly.entity_id
_entity_poly.type
_entity_poly.pdbx_seq_one_letter_code
_entity_poly.pdbx_strand_id
1 'polypeptide(L)'
;MVENHSFFVTKKPERQTLAPDLSAPGVDILAAYSPITSPSFSPGNYNIQYGTSTACPHVFGAAAYVKTFHPDWSPSAIKSALMATTLPMSDTKSLGGEFAYGSGHLNPVAAAHPGLVYEALKEDCIIMFVTLAMMQRNFKSYQEIITLLLVLNYQSVHHQRN
;
A
#
# COMPACT_ATOMS: atom_id res chain seq x y z
N MET A 1 -0.39 25.06 -14.01
CA MET A 1 0.49 24.17 -13.23
C MET A 1 -0.20 22.82 -13.18
N VAL A 2 0.23 21.88 -14.01
CA VAL A 2 -0.36 20.54 -14.08
C VAL A 2 0.31 19.73 -12.97
N GLU A 3 -0.46 19.31 -11.97
CA GLU A 3 0.05 18.45 -10.91
C GLU A 3 0.36 17.07 -11.50
N ASN A 4 1.62 16.83 -11.83
CA ASN A 4 2.09 15.52 -12.25
C ASN A 4 2.33 14.69 -11.00
N HIS A 5 1.34 13.90 -10.58
CA HIS A 5 1.45 13.01 -9.43
C HIS A 5 2.19 11.73 -9.84
N SER A 6 3.22 11.33 -9.08
CA SER A 6 3.90 10.05 -9.31
C SER A 6 3.26 8.96 -8.48
N PHE A 7 2.99 7.84 -9.14
CA PHE A 7 2.23 6.75 -8.59
C PHE A 7 3.11 5.83 -7.70
N PHE A 8 2.67 5.32 -6.54
CA PHE A 8 3.32 4.14 -5.93
C PHE A 8 2.91 2.82 -6.61
N VAL A 9 3.54 2.46 -7.74
CA VAL A 9 3.25 1.19 -8.44
C VAL A 9 4.27 0.17 -7.99
N THR A 10 3.83 -0.80 -7.22
CA THR A 10 4.53 -2.09 -7.09
C THR A 10 3.55 -3.24 -7.28
N LYS A 11 2.94 -3.34 -8.46
CA LYS A 11 2.64 -4.62 -9.15
C LYS A 11 1.88 -4.34 -10.44
N LYS A 12 2.17 -5.14 -11.48
CA LYS A 12 1.28 -5.37 -12.64
C LYS A 12 -0.12 -5.70 -12.10
N PRO A 13 -1.23 -5.27 -12.73
CA PRO A 13 -2.56 -5.69 -12.31
C PRO A 13 -2.63 -7.22 -12.28
N GLU A 14 -2.59 -7.79 -11.08
CA GLU A 14 -3.05 -9.16 -10.86
C GLU A 14 -4.57 -9.11 -11.03
N ARG A 15 -5.12 -10.04 -11.81
CA ARG A 15 -6.52 -10.02 -12.32
C ARG A 15 -7.63 -9.90 -11.24
N GLN A 16 -7.29 -9.75 -9.96
CA GLN A 16 -8.20 -9.82 -8.82
C GLN A 16 -7.90 -8.79 -7.71
N THR A 17 -6.95 -7.86 -7.88
CA THR A 17 -6.66 -6.84 -6.86
C THR A 17 -6.51 -5.48 -7.50
N LEU A 18 -7.21 -4.48 -6.95
CA LEU A 18 -7.04 -3.08 -7.32
C LEU A 18 -5.65 -2.66 -6.86
N ALA A 19 -4.71 -2.68 -7.81
CA ALA A 19 -3.48 -1.97 -7.69
C ALA A 19 -3.60 -0.76 -8.61
N PRO A 20 -3.07 0.38 -8.18
CA PRO A 20 -2.33 0.62 -6.94
C PRO A 20 -3.16 1.15 -5.75
N ASP A 21 -2.59 1.23 -4.53
CA ASP A 21 -3.34 1.53 -3.30
C ASP A 21 -3.64 3.03 -3.07
N LEU A 22 -2.65 3.91 -3.24
CA LEU A 22 -2.76 5.37 -3.08
C LEU A 22 -1.64 6.11 -3.83
N SER A 23 -1.79 7.42 -3.99
CA SER A 23 -0.82 8.31 -4.66
C SER A 23 -0.15 9.29 -3.70
N ALA A 24 1.12 9.61 -3.96
CA ALA A 24 1.91 10.57 -3.18
C ALA A 24 2.83 11.41 -4.08
N PRO A 25 3.44 12.50 -3.58
CA PRO A 25 4.35 13.32 -4.38
C PRO A 25 5.59 12.54 -4.81
N GLY A 26 5.91 12.57 -6.10
CA GLY A 26 7.13 11.95 -6.61
C GLY A 26 7.64 12.52 -7.93
N VAL A 27 7.09 13.64 -8.40
CA VAL A 27 7.67 14.42 -9.52
C VAL A 27 8.28 15.68 -8.94
N ASP A 28 9.40 16.11 -9.51
CA ASP A 28 10.12 17.33 -9.12
C ASP A 28 10.45 17.42 -7.63
N ILE A 29 10.87 16.29 -7.05
CA ILE A 29 11.23 16.20 -5.63
C ILE A 29 12.70 16.54 -5.45
N LEU A 30 12.98 17.61 -4.71
CA LEU A 30 14.34 17.95 -4.29
C LEU A 30 14.78 17.00 -3.16
N ALA A 31 15.76 16.16 -3.44
CA ALA A 31 16.29 15.19 -2.48
C ALA A 31 17.82 15.27 -2.39
N ALA A 32 18.36 14.88 -1.24
CA ALA A 32 19.81 14.78 -1.06
C ALA A 32 20.40 13.78 -2.09
N TYR A 33 21.55 14.14 -2.65
CA TYR A 33 22.23 13.32 -3.64
C TYR A 33 23.73 13.30 -3.38
N SER A 34 24.39 12.20 -3.77
CA SER A 34 25.84 12.08 -3.62
C SER A 34 26.56 13.14 -4.47
N PRO A 35 27.46 13.95 -3.88
CA PRO A 35 28.21 14.97 -4.63
C PRO A 35 29.22 14.35 -5.62
N ILE A 36 29.54 13.06 -5.46
CA ILE A 36 30.54 12.34 -6.27
C ILE A 36 29.94 11.82 -7.58
N THR A 37 28.64 11.52 -7.58
CA THR A 37 27.91 10.92 -8.70
C THR A 37 26.72 11.78 -9.12
N SER A 38 26.85 13.11 -9.04
CA SER A 38 25.76 14.04 -9.36
C SER A 38 25.19 13.74 -10.77
N PRO A 39 23.87 13.52 -10.93
CA PRO A 39 23.25 13.22 -12.23
C PRO A 39 23.19 14.44 -13.14
N SER A 40 23.36 15.63 -12.54
CA SER A 40 23.44 16.90 -13.23
C SER A 40 24.90 17.29 -13.40
N PHE A 41 25.25 17.93 -14.52
CA PHE A 41 26.58 18.51 -14.80
C PHE A 41 27.02 19.61 -13.79
N SER A 42 26.29 19.80 -12.69
CA SER A 42 26.60 20.69 -11.58
C SER A 42 26.90 19.84 -10.33
N PRO A 43 28.05 20.04 -9.66
CA PRO A 43 28.25 19.51 -8.32
C PRO A 43 27.20 20.11 -7.38
N GLY A 44 26.56 19.27 -6.57
CA GLY A 44 25.52 19.68 -5.64
C GLY A 44 25.17 18.56 -4.66
N ASN A 45 24.80 18.94 -3.43
CA ASN A 45 24.35 18.01 -2.39
C ASN A 45 22.88 17.58 -2.56
N TYR A 46 22.20 18.15 -3.56
CA TYR A 46 20.78 17.94 -3.83
C TYR A 46 20.56 17.79 -5.32
N ASN A 47 19.58 16.96 -5.67
CA ASN A 47 19.12 16.80 -7.03
C ASN A 47 17.59 16.72 -7.07
N ILE A 48 17.00 17.18 -8.16
CA ILE A 48 15.58 17.04 -8.45
C ILE A 48 15.37 15.65 -9.05
N GLN A 49 14.55 14.83 -8.38
CA GLN A 49 14.27 13.47 -8.79
C GLN A 49 12.78 13.29 -9.08
N TYR A 50 12.49 12.34 -9.97
CA TYR A 50 11.14 11.97 -10.37
C TYR A 50 10.99 10.44 -10.38
N GLY A 51 9.81 9.95 -10.02
CA GLY A 51 9.48 8.53 -10.12
C GLY A 51 8.66 7.98 -8.95
N THR A 52 8.30 6.70 -9.05
CA THR A 52 7.57 5.98 -8.00
C THR A 52 8.45 5.73 -6.76
N SER A 53 9.78 5.65 -6.97
CA SER A 53 10.79 5.49 -5.93
C SER A 53 10.91 6.72 -5.01
N THR A 54 10.57 7.92 -5.49
CA THR A 54 10.55 9.17 -4.70
C THR A 54 9.20 9.37 -4.00
N ALA A 55 8.12 8.78 -4.52
CA ALA A 55 6.81 8.72 -3.83
C ALA A 55 6.83 7.75 -2.64
N CYS A 56 7.52 6.61 -2.76
CA CYS A 56 7.68 5.61 -1.70
C CYS A 56 8.08 6.18 -0.32
N PRO A 57 9.17 6.97 -0.18
CA PRO A 57 9.58 7.52 1.11
C PRO A 57 8.56 8.50 1.71
N HIS A 58 7.72 9.18 0.90
CA HIS A 58 6.64 10.03 1.43
C HIS A 58 5.55 9.19 2.11
N VAL A 59 5.13 8.09 1.47
CA VAL A 59 4.15 7.16 2.04
C VAL A 59 4.73 6.49 3.30
N PHE A 60 6.00 6.08 3.26
CA PHE A 60 6.69 5.51 4.42
C PHE A 60 6.74 6.50 5.59
N GLY A 61 7.08 7.77 5.33
CA GLY A 61 7.08 8.82 6.34
C GLY A 61 5.70 9.06 6.94
N ALA A 62 4.64 9.06 6.12
CA ALA A 62 3.27 9.17 6.59
C ALA A 62 2.83 7.97 7.44
N ALA A 63 3.19 6.75 7.03
CA ALA A 63 2.93 5.55 7.82
C ALA A 63 3.65 5.58 9.17
N ALA A 64 4.92 6.00 9.19
CA ALA A 64 5.69 6.19 10.42
C ALA A 64 5.06 7.26 11.31
N TYR A 65 4.62 8.39 10.74
CA TYR A 65 3.90 9.44 11.45
C TYR A 65 2.64 8.89 12.13
N VAL A 66 1.77 8.18 11.40
CA VAL A 66 0.56 7.56 11.98
C VAL A 66 0.92 6.56 13.07
N LYS A 67 1.99 5.77 12.89
CA LYS A 67 2.48 4.81 13.89
C LYS A 67 2.90 5.47 15.20
N THR A 68 3.33 6.72 15.19
CA THR A 68 3.64 7.46 16.44
C THR A 68 2.40 7.75 17.28
N PHE A 69 1.23 7.96 16.65
CA PHE A 69 -0.04 8.18 17.33
C PHE A 69 -0.74 6.88 17.70
N HIS A 70 -0.48 5.81 16.93
CA HIS A 70 -1.07 4.48 17.17
C HIS A 70 0.01 3.39 17.23
N PRO A 71 0.80 3.30 18.32
CA PRO A 71 1.90 2.34 18.44
C PRO A 71 1.45 0.88 18.35
N ASP A 72 0.20 0.58 18.71
CA ASP A 72 -0.33 -0.79 18.74
C ASP A 72 -0.91 -1.24 17.40
N TRP A 73 -1.11 -0.33 16.45
CA TRP A 73 -1.74 -0.66 15.17
C TRP A 73 -0.91 -1.60 14.32
N SER A 74 -1.59 -2.60 13.75
CA SER A 74 -1.02 -3.50 12.76
C SER A 74 -0.62 -2.76 11.46
N PRO A 75 0.30 -3.30 10.65
CA PRO A 75 0.61 -2.72 9.33
C PRO A 75 -0.62 -2.60 8.43
N SER A 76 -1.57 -3.53 8.53
CA SER A 76 -2.84 -3.50 7.80
C SER A 76 -3.75 -2.36 8.28
N ALA A 77 -3.84 -2.11 9.58
CA ALA A 77 -4.56 -0.95 10.13
C ALA A 77 -4.01 0.38 9.63
N ILE A 78 -2.68 0.54 9.64
CA ILE A 78 -2.02 1.78 9.18
C ILE A 78 -2.25 1.98 7.69
N LYS A 79 -2.12 0.91 6.89
CA LYS A 79 -2.44 0.96 5.46
C LYS A 79 -3.90 1.35 5.24
N SER A 80 -4.82 0.74 5.97
CA SER A 80 -6.24 1.06 5.88
C SER A 80 -6.53 2.52 6.24
N ALA A 81 -5.92 3.04 7.30
CA ALA A 81 -6.08 4.43 7.72
C ALA A 81 -5.64 5.39 6.60
N LEU A 82 -4.45 5.16 6.04
CA LEU A 82 -3.90 5.99 4.97
C LEU A 82 -4.77 5.98 3.70
N MET A 83 -5.32 4.83 3.33
CA MET A 83 -6.19 4.70 2.15
C MET A 83 -7.56 5.37 2.38
N ALA A 84 -8.17 5.17 3.54
CA ALA A 84 -9.50 5.68 3.86
C ALA A 84 -9.56 7.21 3.98
N THR A 85 -8.44 7.86 4.30
CA THR A 85 -8.38 9.31 4.52
C THR A 85 -7.74 10.08 3.38
N THR A 86 -7.54 9.45 2.22
CA THR A 86 -6.98 10.12 1.04
C THR A 86 -7.88 11.25 0.55
N LEU A 87 -7.27 12.25 -0.10
CA LEU A 87 -8.01 13.29 -0.79
C LEU A 87 -8.42 12.77 -2.18
N PRO A 88 -9.69 12.94 -2.60
CA PRO A 88 -10.15 12.48 -3.89
C PRO A 88 -9.40 13.19 -5.01
N MET A 89 -8.94 12.42 -6.00
CA MET A 89 -8.35 12.96 -7.22
C MET A 89 -9.42 13.04 -8.32
N SER A 90 -9.33 14.06 -9.17
CA SER A 90 -10.31 14.24 -10.26
C SER A 90 -9.92 13.41 -11.48
N ASP A 91 -10.86 12.59 -11.98
CA ASP A 91 -10.71 11.78 -13.19
C ASP A 91 -10.37 12.58 -14.45
N THR A 92 -10.65 13.89 -14.45
CA THR A 92 -10.30 14.80 -15.55
C THR A 92 -8.79 14.94 -15.76
N LYS A 93 -7.97 14.68 -14.73
CA LYS A 93 -6.51 14.81 -14.78
C LYS A 93 -5.78 13.46 -14.88
N SER A 94 -6.46 12.34 -14.61
CA SER A 94 -5.87 11.01 -14.58
C SER A 94 -6.68 10.04 -15.42
N LEU A 95 -6.24 9.83 -16.67
CA LEU A 95 -6.78 8.80 -17.55
C LEU A 95 -6.50 7.42 -16.95
N GLY A 96 -7.46 6.86 -16.21
CA GLY A 96 -7.34 5.55 -15.56
C GLY A 96 -8.03 5.42 -14.19
N GLY A 97 -8.61 6.50 -13.65
CA GLY A 97 -9.40 6.46 -12.41
C GLY A 97 -8.63 5.84 -11.26
N GLU A 98 -9.28 4.95 -10.52
CA GLU A 98 -8.71 4.26 -9.36
C GLU A 98 -7.55 3.32 -9.72
N PHE A 99 -7.46 2.84 -10.96
CA PHE A 99 -6.28 2.10 -11.44
C PHE A 99 -5.07 3.02 -11.68
N ALA A 100 -5.27 4.33 -11.64
CA ALA A 100 -4.26 5.37 -11.83
C ALA A 100 -4.07 6.31 -10.65
N TYR A 101 -4.89 6.30 -9.59
CA TYR A 101 -4.53 6.96 -8.30
C TYR A 101 -4.81 6.13 -7.04
N GLY A 102 -5.33 4.91 -7.18
CA GLY A 102 -5.80 4.11 -6.06
C GLY A 102 -6.97 4.80 -5.34
N SER A 103 -6.87 4.89 -4.02
CA SER A 103 -7.84 5.61 -3.18
C SER A 103 -7.79 7.14 -3.34
N GLY A 104 -6.63 7.71 -3.71
CA GLY A 104 -6.46 9.15 -3.89
C GLY A 104 -5.10 9.68 -3.44
N HIS A 105 -5.02 10.99 -3.20
CA HIS A 105 -3.80 11.66 -2.74
C HIS A 105 -3.60 11.49 -1.23
N LEU A 106 -2.37 11.18 -0.83
CA LEU A 106 -1.96 11.00 0.56
C LEU A 106 -2.32 12.21 1.44
N ASN A 107 -2.96 11.94 2.59
CA ASN A 107 -3.25 12.93 3.63
C ASN A 107 -2.83 12.40 5.01
N PRO A 108 -1.61 12.70 5.47
CA PRO A 108 -1.06 12.14 6.71
C PRO A 108 -1.77 12.70 7.96
N VAL A 109 -2.31 13.91 7.88
CA VAL A 109 -2.98 14.56 9.04
C VAL A 109 -4.30 13.88 9.34
N ALA A 110 -5.11 13.62 8.32
CA ALA A 110 -6.38 12.90 8.49
C ALA A 110 -6.14 11.42 8.86
N ALA A 111 -5.10 10.79 8.33
CA ALA A 111 -4.77 9.39 8.61
C ALA A 111 -4.40 9.11 10.09
N ALA A 112 -4.04 10.14 10.86
CA ALA A 112 -3.83 10.00 12.30
C ALA A 112 -5.15 9.74 13.05
N HIS A 113 -6.31 10.11 12.50
CA HIS A 113 -7.63 9.91 13.12
C HIS A 113 -8.68 9.50 12.06
N PRO A 114 -8.57 8.29 11.49
CA PRO A 114 -9.37 7.83 10.35
C PRO A 114 -10.81 7.42 10.72
N GLY A 115 -11.16 7.41 12.02
CA GLY A 115 -12.45 6.96 12.53
C GLY A 115 -12.62 5.44 12.53
N LEU A 116 -12.44 4.79 11.37
CA LEU A 116 -12.50 3.34 11.19
C LEU A 116 -11.26 2.83 10.45
N VAL A 117 -10.77 1.67 10.86
CA VAL A 117 -9.67 0.95 10.19
C VAL A 117 -10.07 -0.50 9.95
N TYR A 118 -9.65 -1.05 8.81
CA TYR A 118 -9.75 -2.47 8.50
C TYR A 118 -8.45 -3.16 8.92
N GLU A 119 -8.53 -3.99 9.95
CA GLU A 119 -7.41 -4.84 10.36
C GLU A 119 -7.47 -6.18 9.64
N ALA A 120 -6.30 -6.63 9.16
CA ALA A 120 -6.09 -7.98 8.67
C ALA A 120 -5.12 -8.69 9.61
N LEU A 121 -5.50 -9.86 10.09
CA LEU A 121 -4.67 -10.71 10.94
C LEU A 121 -3.68 -11.51 10.09
N LYS A 122 -2.63 -12.02 10.73
CA LYS A 122 -1.61 -12.84 10.04
C LYS A 122 -2.24 -14.08 9.42
N GLU A 123 -3.20 -14.66 10.12
CA GLU A 123 -3.99 -15.82 9.75
C GLU A 123 -4.77 -15.57 8.46
N ASP A 124 -5.35 -14.38 8.30
CA ASP A 124 -6.09 -14.00 7.09
C ASP A 124 -5.18 -13.99 5.87
N CYS A 125 -3.95 -13.50 6.05
CA CYS A 125 -2.93 -13.51 5.01
C CYS A 125 -2.54 -14.95 4.63
N ILE A 126 -2.32 -15.83 5.61
CA ILE A 126 -2.01 -17.25 5.37
C ILE A 126 -3.16 -17.94 4.64
N ILE A 127 -4.40 -17.71 5.08
CA ILE A 127 -5.62 -18.24 4.46
C ILE A 127 -5.73 -17.76 3.00
N MET A 128 -5.47 -16.49 2.73
CA MET A 128 -5.43 -15.93 1.38
C MET A 128 -4.37 -16.62 0.50
N PHE A 129 -3.13 -16.79 0.99
CA PHE A 129 -2.08 -17.44 0.21
C PHE A 129 -2.36 -18.91 -0.06
N VAL A 130 -2.88 -19.64 0.94
CA VAL A 130 -3.25 -21.05 0.79
C VAL A 130 -4.40 -21.19 -0.20
N THR A 131 -5.47 -20.41 -0.06
CA THR A 131 -6.62 -20.45 -0.98
C THR A 131 -6.21 -20.11 -2.41
N LEU A 132 -5.37 -19.10 -2.61
CA LEU A 132 -4.85 -18.74 -3.92
C LEU A 132 -4.00 -19.87 -4.52
N ALA A 133 -3.13 -20.49 -3.72
CA ALA A 133 -2.33 -21.64 -4.16
C ALA A 133 -3.20 -22.85 -4.54
N MET A 134 -4.28 -23.12 -3.79
CA MET A 134 -5.24 -24.18 -4.10
C MET A 134 -6.04 -23.90 -5.37
N MET A 135 -6.45 -22.64 -5.60
CA MET A 135 -7.12 -22.23 -6.83
C MET A 135 -6.21 -22.36 -8.06
N GLN A 136 -4.91 -22.02 -7.94
CA GLN A 136 -3.95 -22.18 -9.04
C GLN A 136 -3.64 -23.65 -9.35
N ARG A 137 -3.86 -24.57 -8.40
CA ARG A 137 -3.63 -26.02 -8.56
C ARG A 137 -4.86 -26.80 -9.05
N ASN A 138 -5.94 -26.12 -9.43
CA ASN A 138 -7.11 -26.71 -10.10
C ASN A 138 -7.77 -27.86 -9.28
N PHE A 139 -7.83 -27.70 -7.95
CA PHE A 139 -8.56 -28.63 -7.09
C PHE A 139 -10.05 -28.63 -7.48
N LYS A 140 -10.57 -29.80 -7.86
CA LYS A 140 -11.86 -29.94 -8.56
C LYS A 140 -13.09 -29.81 -7.64
N SER A 141 -12.93 -29.55 -6.34
CA SER A 141 -14.04 -29.59 -5.39
C SER A 141 -13.96 -28.46 -4.36
N TYR A 142 -14.97 -27.59 -4.35
CA TYR A 142 -15.17 -26.56 -3.32
C TYR A 142 -15.21 -27.13 -1.89
N GLN A 143 -15.60 -28.40 -1.73
CA GLN A 143 -15.72 -29.07 -0.43
C GLN A 143 -14.35 -29.33 0.22
N GLU A 144 -13.31 -29.59 -0.57
CA GLU A 144 -11.96 -29.82 -0.06
C GLU A 144 -11.31 -28.52 0.43
N ILE A 145 -11.62 -27.40 -0.24
CA ILE A 145 -11.17 -26.05 0.17
C ILE A 145 -11.83 -25.63 1.50
N ILE A 146 -13.15 -25.81 1.63
CA ILE A 146 -13.88 -25.47 2.87
C ILE A 146 -13.37 -26.30 4.06
N THR A 147 -13.14 -27.60 3.85
CA THR A 147 -12.64 -28.49 4.91
C THR A 147 -11.24 -28.10 5.36
N LEU A 148 -10.34 -27.74 4.43
CA LEU A 148 -8.99 -27.27 4.78
C LEU A 148 -9.01 -25.93 5.51
N LEU A 149 -9.88 -25.00 5.07
CA LEU A 149 -10.05 -23.69 5.71
C LEU A 149 -10.55 -23.82 7.15
N LEU A 150 -11.51 -24.71 7.40
CA LEU A 150 -12.00 -25.01 8.75
C LEU A 150 -10.92 -25.61 9.63
N VAL A 151 -10.08 -26.51 9.11
CA VAL A 151 -8.96 -27.12 9.85
C VAL A 151 -7.87 -26.08 10.20
N LEU A 152 -7.53 -25.19 9.26
CA LEU A 152 -6.55 -24.13 9.51
C LEU A 152 -7.07 -23.09 10.52
N ASN A 153 -8.34 -22.70 10.43
CA ASN A 153 -8.97 -21.84 11.43
C ASN A 153 -9.02 -22.51 12.81
N TYR A 154 -9.30 -23.82 12.88
CA TYR A 154 -9.32 -24.57 14.14
C TYR A 154 -7.95 -24.60 14.83
N GLN A 155 -6.87 -24.81 14.06
CA GLN A 155 -5.49 -24.82 14.58
C GLN A 155 -5.06 -23.43 15.08
N SER A 156 -5.46 -22.36 14.40
CA SER A 156 -5.19 -20.98 14.81
C SER A 156 -5.88 -20.60 16.12
N VAL A 157 -7.17 -20.91 16.27
CA VAL A 157 -7.95 -20.61 17.49
C VAL A 157 -7.42 -21.34 18.73
N HIS A 158 -6.79 -22.51 18.55
CA HIS A 158 -6.13 -23.23 19.64
C HIS A 158 -4.78 -22.62 20.06
N HIS A 159 -4.08 -21.92 19.16
CA HIS A 159 -2.80 -21.28 19.48
C HIS A 159 -2.97 -19.96 20.25
N GLN A 160 -4.12 -19.29 20.14
CA GLN A 160 -4.44 -18.04 20.85
C GLN A 160 -5.04 -18.27 22.26
N ARG A 161 -5.12 -19.51 22.75
CA ARG A 161 -5.72 -19.87 24.06
C ARG A 161 -4.72 -20.42 25.09
N ASN A 162 -3.42 -20.33 24.86
CA ASN A 162 -2.38 -20.72 25.81
C ASN A 162 -1.44 -19.56 26.12
#